data_AF-A0A238J9B2-F1
#
_entry.id   AF-A0A238J9B2-F1
#
_cell.length_a   1.000
_cell.length_b   1.000
_cell.length_c   1.000
_cell.angle_alpha   90.00
_cell.angle_beta   90.00
_cell.angle_gamma   90.00
#
_symmetry.space_group_name_H-M   'P 1'
#
loop_
_entity.id
_entity.type
_entity.pdbx_description
1 polymer ?
#
loop_
_entity_poly.entity_id
_entity_poly.type
_entity_poly.pdbx_seq_one_letter_code
_entity_poly.pdbx_strand_id
1 'polypeptide(L)'
;MAKGDIELVRGWNLLTQAPATGGIVFQTKRGLDLKFQPSVGNVQPADTSGALECPPGKGERGTLAEIFLDAPDADHLWVYAPFGGLVSVRHA
;
A
#
# COMPACT_ATOMS: atom_id res chain seq x y z
N MET A 1 -13.05 -11.25 -8.57
CA MET A 1 -11.86 -10.65 -7.95
C MET A 1 -10.81 -11.75 -7.84
N ALA A 2 -9.58 -11.52 -8.28
CA ALA A 2 -8.51 -12.50 -8.16
C ALA A 2 -8.02 -12.57 -6.70
N LYS A 3 -7.37 -13.67 -6.31
CA LYS A 3 -6.77 -13.80 -4.98
C LYS A 3 -5.76 -12.66 -4.75
N GLY A 4 -5.98 -11.88 -3.70
CA GLY A 4 -5.16 -10.72 -3.34
C GLY A 4 -5.69 -9.37 -3.84
N ASP A 5 -6.79 -9.32 -4.59
CA ASP A 5 -7.40 -8.03 -4.96
C ASP A 5 -8.19 -7.44 -3.78
N ILE A 6 -8.02 -6.14 -3.56
CA ILE A 6 -8.62 -5.34 -2.48
C ILE A 6 -9.32 -4.14 -3.12
N GLU A 7 -10.64 -4.09 -2.98
CA GLU A 7 -11.46 -2.93 -3.35
C GLU A 7 -11.28 -1.84 -2.28
N LEU A 8 -10.99 -0.63 -2.72
CA LEU A 8 -10.72 0.51 -1.84
C LEU A 8 -11.97 1.37 -1.70
N VAL A 9 -12.28 1.76 -0.46
CA VAL A 9 -13.26 2.81 -0.20
C VAL A 9 -12.58 4.17 -0.18
N ARG A 10 -13.38 5.24 -0.27
CA ARG A 10 -12.87 6.61 -0.14
C ARG A 10 -12.19 6.80 1.21
N GLY A 11 -10.94 7.27 1.19
CA GLY A 11 -10.12 7.50 2.38
C GLY A 11 -8.97 6.51 2.50
N TRP A 12 -8.47 6.33 3.72
CA TRP A 12 -7.40 5.38 4.03
C TRP A 12 -7.94 3.95 4.13
N ASN A 13 -7.21 3.01 3.55
CA ASN A 13 -7.48 1.58 3.58
C ASN A 13 -6.21 0.87 4.00
N LEU A 14 -6.30 -0.03 5.00
CA LEU A 14 -5.20 -0.93 5.31
C LEU A 14 -5.12 -2.01 4.23
N LEU A 15 -3.99 -2.07 3.52
CA LEU A 15 -3.78 -3.06 2.46
C LEU A 15 -3.27 -4.38 3.01
N THR A 16 -2.28 -4.30 3.89
CA THR A 16 -1.71 -5.49 4.51
C THR A 16 -0.90 -5.17 5.74
N GLN A 17 -0.78 -6.16 6.61
CA GLN A 17 0.31 -6.29 7.56
C GLN A 17 1.42 -7.07 6.85
N ALA A 18 2.54 -6.41 6.55
CA ALA A 18 3.71 -7.11 6.09
C ALA A 18 4.44 -7.65 7.33
N PRO A 19 4.71 -8.97 7.46
CA PRO A 19 5.71 -9.40 8.43
C PRO A 19 7.02 -8.71 8.07
N ALA A 20 7.75 -8.17 9.05
CA ALA A 20 8.94 -7.33 8.85
C ALA A 20 10.02 -7.93 7.91
N THR A 21 9.99 -9.25 7.71
CA THR A 21 10.93 -10.00 6.86
C THR A 21 10.30 -10.62 5.61
N GLY A 22 8.99 -10.46 5.37
CA GLY A 22 8.29 -11.05 4.23
C GLY A 22 8.13 -10.07 3.08
N GLY A 23 8.50 -10.48 1.87
CA GLY A 23 8.35 -9.65 0.68
C GLY A 23 6.88 -9.42 0.35
N ILE A 24 6.56 -8.22 -0.13
CA ILE A 24 5.26 -7.86 -0.65
C ILE A 24 5.35 -7.48 -2.14
N VAL A 25 4.24 -7.67 -2.83
CA VAL A 25 4.01 -7.10 -4.15
C VAL A 25 2.66 -6.42 -4.10
N PHE A 26 2.59 -5.15 -4.48
CA PHE A 26 1.32 -4.47 -4.68
C PHE A 26 1.25 -3.83 -6.06
N GLN A 27 0.05 -3.75 -6.64
CA GLN A 27 -0.18 -3.13 -7.94
C GLN A 27 -1.53 -2.42 -7.99
N THR A 28 -1.53 -1.16 -8.40
CA THR A 28 -2.75 -0.42 -8.70
C THR A 28 -3.42 -1.01 -9.94
N LYS A 29 -4.66 -1.48 -9.81
CA LYS A 29 -5.48 -1.96 -10.93
C LYS A 29 -6.43 -0.88 -11.43
N ARG A 30 -7.01 -0.11 -10.53
CA ARG A 30 -7.95 1.00 -10.79
C ARG A 30 -7.85 2.03 -9.68
N GLY A 31 -8.16 3.28 -9.99
CA GLY A 31 -8.14 4.40 -9.04
C GLY A 31 -7.25 5.54 -9.56
N LEU A 32 -7.64 6.76 -9.24
CA LEU A 32 -6.85 7.96 -9.53
C LEU A 32 -6.18 8.41 -8.23
N ASP A 33 -4.92 8.85 -8.35
CA ASP A 33 -4.14 9.44 -7.27
C ASP A 33 -4.09 8.58 -5.98
N LEU A 34 -3.90 7.27 -6.15
CA LEU A 34 -3.70 6.37 -5.02
C LEU A 34 -2.34 6.63 -4.39
N LYS A 35 -2.33 6.84 -3.07
CA LYS A 35 -1.11 7.18 -2.32
C LYS A 35 -0.83 6.11 -1.28
N PHE A 36 0.32 5.47 -1.37
CA PHE A 36 0.72 4.35 -0.54
C PHE A 36 1.68 4.83 0.53
N GLN A 37 1.43 4.44 1.78
CA GLN A 37 2.27 4.86 2.88
C GLN A 37 2.42 3.74 3.91
N PRO A 38 3.65 3.48 4.37
CA PRO A 38 3.89 2.49 5.39
C PRO A 38 3.60 3.07 6.78
N SER A 39 3.33 2.21 7.75
CA SER A 39 3.28 2.58 9.17
C SER A 39 3.92 1.52 10.06
N VAL A 40 4.34 1.94 11.25
CA VAL A 40 4.70 1.06 12.35
C VAL A 40 3.46 0.84 13.22
N GLY A 41 3.07 -0.41 13.40
CA GLY A 41 1.79 -0.80 13.96
C GLY A 41 0.60 -0.43 13.08
N ASN A 42 -0.59 -0.81 13.54
CA ASN A 42 -1.86 -0.52 12.87
C ASN A 42 -2.31 0.93 13.11
N VAL A 43 -1.42 1.89 12.84
CA VAL A 43 -1.68 3.32 12.97
C VAL A 43 -1.86 3.90 11.57
N GLN A 44 -3.08 4.35 11.29
CA GLN A 44 -3.39 5.01 10.03
C GLN A 44 -2.58 6.32 9.88
N PRO A 45 -1.99 6.62 8.71
CA PRO A 45 -1.35 7.90 8.45
C PRO A 45 -2.33 9.09 8.56
N ALA A 46 -1.82 10.23 9.03
CA ALA A 46 -2.63 11.45 9.22
C ALA A 46 -2.82 12.26 7.94
N ASP A 47 -1.82 12.24 7.06
CA ASP A 47 -1.79 12.90 5.77
C ASP A 47 -0.99 12.06 4.76
N THR A 48 -0.86 12.52 3.52
CA THR A 48 -0.22 11.77 2.44
C THR A 48 1.20 12.27 2.13
N SER A 49 1.85 12.97 3.04
CA SER A 49 3.21 13.48 2.86
C SER A 49 4.20 12.32 2.84
N GLY A 50 5.08 12.28 1.84
CA GLY A 50 6.01 11.17 1.66
C GLY A 50 5.34 9.88 1.17
N ALA A 51 4.06 9.92 0.79
CA ALA A 51 3.39 8.77 0.21
C ALA A 51 3.91 8.50 -1.21
N LEU A 52 4.03 7.22 -1.54
CA LEU A 52 4.37 6.76 -2.88
C LEU A 52 3.11 6.75 -3.75
N GLU A 53 3.20 7.27 -4.98
CA GLU A 53 2.09 7.23 -5.93
C GLU A 53 2.36 6.19 -7.01
N CYS A 54 1.41 5.26 -7.21
CA CYS A 54 1.50 4.24 -8.24
C CYS A 54 0.34 4.37 -9.24
N PRO A 55 0.62 4.76 -10.51
CA PRO A 55 -0.40 4.85 -11.55
C PRO A 55 -1.09 3.51 -11.81
N PRO A 56 -2.30 3.51 -12.41
CA PRO A 56 -2.94 2.28 -12.86
C PRO A 56 -2.04 1.41 -13.73
N GLY A 57 -1.98 0.12 -13.40
CA GLY A 57 -1.10 -0.86 -14.03
C GLY A 57 0.32 -0.90 -13.46
N LYS A 58 0.70 0.00 -12.55
CA LYS A 58 2.00 0.06 -11.88
C LYS A 58 1.92 -0.38 -10.42
N GLY A 59 3.07 -0.62 -9.82
CA GLY A 59 3.20 -1.14 -8.47
C GLY A 59 4.65 -1.46 -8.11
N GLU A 60 4.87 -1.87 -6.88
CA GLU A 60 6.20 -2.16 -6.33
C GLU A 60 6.31 -3.61 -5.84
N ARG A 61 7.55 -4.06 -5.73
CA ARG A 61 7.92 -5.38 -5.20
C ARG A 61 9.15 -5.26 -4.29
N GLY A 62 9.05 -5.86 -3.12
CA GLY A 62 10.11 -5.85 -2.10
C GLY A 62 9.51 -5.94 -0.71
N THR A 63 10.33 -5.83 0.31
CA THR A 63 9.88 -5.56 1.69
C THR A 63 9.43 -4.11 1.83
N LEU A 64 8.72 -3.77 2.91
CA LEU A 64 8.35 -2.37 3.18
C LEU A 64 9.59 -1.48 3.31
N ALA A 65 10.65 -1.97 3.98
CA ALA A 65 11.90 -1.24 4.12
C ALA A 65 12.62 -0.97 2.79
N GLU A 66 12.52 -1.89 1.83
CA GLU A 66 13.11 -1.72 0.49
C GLU A 66 12.33 -0.71 -0.36
N ILE A 67 11.00 -0.70 -0.24
CA ILE A 67 10.12 0.18 -1.02
C ILE A 67 10.09 1.59 -0.42
N PHE A 68 10.08 1.70 0.90
CA PHE A 68 9.99 2.95 1.64
C PHE A 68 11.24 3.16 2.50
N LEU A 69 12.27 3.70 1.87
CA LEU A 69 13.62 3.85 2.46
C LEU A 69 13.63 4.70 3.74
N ASP A 70 12.67 5.61 3.90
CA ASP A 70 12.53 6.48 5.09
C ASP A 70 11.75 5.82 6.24
N ALA A 71 11.25 4.59 6.06
CA ALA A 71 10.45 3.85 7.04
C ALA A 71 10.90 2.38 7.18
N PRO A 72 12.16 2.12 7.61
CA PRO A 72 12.73 0.77 7.63
C PRO A 72 12.04 -0.19 8.62
N ASP A 73 11.40 0.32 9.66
CA ASP A 73 10.72 -0.48 10.69
C ASP A 73 9.23 -0.72 10.42
N ALA A 74 8.72 -0.31 9.26
CA ALA A 74 7.30 -0.43 8.96
C ALA A 74 6.84 -1.87 8.78
N ASP A 75 5.65 -2.16 9.30
CA ASP A 75 5.02 -3.48 9.30
C ASP A 75 3.59 -3.45 8.74
N HIS A 76 3.05 -2.29 8.39
CA HIS A 76 1.75 -2.12 7.73
C HIS A 76 1.88 -1.26 6.48
N LEU A 77 1.09 -1.57 5.47
CA LEU A 77 0.93 -0.74 4.27
C LEU A 77 -0.49 -0.21 4.18
N TRP A 78 -0.61 1.10 4.07
CA TRP A 78 -1.87 1.79 3.84
C TRP A 78 -1.92 2.35 2.42
N VAL A 79 -3.14 2.51 1.91
CA VAL A 79 -3.40 3.29 0.70
C VAL A 79 -4.50 4.31 0.95
N TYR A 80 -4.23 5.56 0.59
CA TYR A 80 -5.23 6.61 0.51
C TYR A 80 -5.83 6.60 -0.89
N ALA A 81 -7.15 6.47 -0.94
CA ALA A 81 -7.92 6.48 -2.17
C ALA A 81 -8.94 7.63 -2.14
N PRO A 82 -8.69 8.77 -2.80
CA PRO A 82 -9.62 9.92 -2.74
C PRO A 82 -11.00 9.61 -3.33
N PHE A 83 -11.08 8.64 -4.24
CA PHE A 83 -12.31 8.25 -4.95
C PHE A 83 -12.59 6.73 -4.90
N GLY A 84 -11.91 6.00 -4.01
CA GLY A 84 -11.87 4.54 -4.05
C GLY A 84 -10.96 4.00 -5.17
N GLY A 85 -10.98 2.68 -5.39
CA GLY A 85 -10.06 2.05 -6.33
C GLY A 85 -9.97 0.54 -6.17
N LEU A 86 -8.98 -0.07 -6.83
CA LEU A 86 -8.69 -1.49 -6.75
C LEU A 86 -7.18 -1.68 -6.78
N VAL A 87 -6.64 -2.38 -5.79
CA VAL A 87 -5.23 -2.76 -5.71
C VAL A 87 -5.15 -4.27 -5.59
N SER A 88 -4.11 -4.88 -6.15
CA SER A 88 -3.77 -6.28 -5.89
C SER A 88 -2.57 -6.33 -4.97
N VAL A 89 -2.62 -7.13 -3.90
CA VAL A 89 -1.55 -7.33 -2.92
C VAL A 89 -1.26 -8.81 -2.75
N ARG A 90 0.02 -9.18 -2.73
CA ARG A 90 0.50 -10.54 -2.53
C ARG A 90 1.71 -10.56 -1.63
N HIS A 91 1.81 -11.61 -0.82
CA HIS A 91 2.98 -11.90 0.00
C HIS A 91 3.80 -13.01 -0.65
N ALA A 92 5.13 -12.88 -0.57
CA ALA A 92 6.11 -13.87 -1.03
C ALA A 92 6.68 -14.66 0.14
#